data_AF-A0A8S2WQ58-F1
#
_entry.id   AF-A0A8S2WQ58-F1
#
_cell.length_a   1.000
_cell.length_b   1.000
_cell.length_c   1.000
_cell.angle_alpha   90.00
_cell.angle_beta   90.00
_cell.angle_gamma   90.00
#
_symmetry.space_group_name_H-M   'P 1'
#
loop_
_entity.id
_entity.type
_entity.pdbx_description
1 polymer ?
#
loop_
_entity_poly.entity_id
_entity_poly.type
_entity_poly.pdbx_seq_one_letter_code
_entity_poly.pdbx_strand_id
1 'polypeptide(L)'
;MKFDGQTLSINVNYTSIDICSQTNCNYGTCINEPDGQYRCECLSGYEGRNCERQVDPCLSYACYNEGVCIVQNGQPLCRCTYGYTGHDCSQTQD
;
A
#
# COMPACT_ATOMS: atom_id res chain seq x y z
N MET A 1 -22.42 37.73 -29.11
CA MET A 1 -21.44 37.45 -28.05
C MET A 1 -20.79 36.12 -28.39
N LYS A 2 -19.57 36.15 -28.94
CA LYS A 2 -18.78 34.97 -29.25
C LYS A 2 -17.72 34.89 -28.14
N PHE A 3 -17.72 33.80 -27.37
CA PHE A 3 -16.60 33.50 -26.48
C PHE A 3 -15.65 32.64 -27.30
N ASP A 4 -14.72 33.30 -28.00
CA ASP A 4 -13.54 32.65 -28.55
C ASP A 4 -12.64 32.30 -27.37
N GLY A 5 -12.86 31.11 -26.81
CA GLY A 5 -12.08 30.51 -25.75
C GLY A 5 -10.66 30.23 -26.24
N GLN A 6 -9.85 31.27 -26.32
CA GLN A 6 -8.42 31.18 -26.52
C GLN A 6 -7.85 30.57 -25.24
N THR A 7 -7.57 29.26 -25.28
CA THR A 7 -6.76 28.59 -24.26
C THR A 7 -5.46 29.38 -24.15
N LEU A 8 -5.30 30.10 -23.04
CA LEU A 8 -4.07 30.78 -22.71
C LEU A 8 -2.99 29.69 -22.63
N SER A 9 -2.13 29.62 -23.63
CA SER A 9 -0.86 28.91 -23.55
C SER A 9 -0.02 29.61 -22.49
N ILE A 10 -0.28 29.29 -21.22
CA ILE A 10 0.66 29.58 -20.15
C ILE A 10 1.91 28.76 -20.47
N ASN A 11 3.00 29.45 -20.79
CA ASN A 11 4.33 28.83 -20.77
C ASN A 11 4.63 28.49 -19.32
N VAL A 12 4.12 27.36 -18.84
CA VAL A 12 4.50 26.84 -17.54
C VAL A 12 5.94 26.41 -17.70
N ASN A 13 6.86 27.26 -17.24
CA ASN A 13 8.27 26.94 -17.17
C ASN A 13 8.44 25.98 -16.00
N TYR A 14 8.10 24.73 -16.26
CA TYR A 14 8.10 23.66 -15.29
C TYR A 14 9.54 23.27 -15.00
N THR A 15 10.19 23.98 -14.09
CA THR A 15 11.42 23.48 -13.49
C THR A 15 11.05 22.15 -12.85
N SER A 16 11.60 21.05 -13.37
CA SER A 16 11.49 19.73 -12.75
C SER A 16 12.12 19.80 -11.36
N ILE A 17 11.31 20.11 -10.35
CA ILE A 17 11.74 20.11 -8.96
C ILE A 17 11.94 18.64 -8.60
N ASP A 18 13.19 18.26 -8.32
CA ASP A 18 13.51 16.93 -7.81
C ASP A 18 13.13 16.85 -6.32
N ILE A 19 11.83 16.66 -6.07
CA ILE A 19 11.29 16.52 -4.73
C ILE A 19 11.77 15.23 -4.04
N CYS A 20 12.21 14.22 -4.80
CA CYS A 20 12.82 13.03 -4.24
C CYS A 20 14.16 13.31 -3.55
N SER A 21 14.88 14.36 -3.92
CA SER A 21 16.09 14.79 -3.19
C SER A 21 15.82 15.22 -1.73
N GLN A 22 14.58 15.56 -1.41
CA GLN A 22 14.14 16.04 -0.09
C GLN A 22 13.16 15.08 0.60
N THR A 23 12.77 14.00 -0.06
CA THR A 23 11.74 13.08 0.40
C THR A 23 12.34 11.72 0.73
N ASN A 24 12.02 11.19 1.91
CA ASN A 24 12.45 9.87 2.32
C ASN A 24 11.32 8.84 2.20
N CYS A 25 11.46 7.91 1.27
CA CYS A 25 10.64 6.69 1.24
C CYS A 25 11.36 5.60 2.05
N ASN A 26 10.89 5.33 3.27
CA ASN A 26 11.64 4.50 4.24
C ASN A 26 11.93 3.09 3.71
N TYR A 27 10.88 2.41 3.25
CA TYR A 27 10.95 1.08 2.67
C TYR A 27 10.38 1.10 1.26
N GLY A 28 10.95 1.93 0.38
CA GLY A 28 10.48 2.10 -0.99
C GLY A 28 11.39 2.97 -1.84
N THR A 29 11.00 3.15 -3.10
CA THR A 29 11.70 4.00 -4.07
C THR A 29 10.90 5.28 -4.31
N CYS A 30 11.54 6.44 -4.24
CA CYS A 30 10.90 7.71 -4.58
C CYS A 30 10.87 7.92 -6.10
N ILE A 31 9.71 8.35 -6.61
CA ILE A 31 9.51 8.73 -8.01
C ILE A 31 9.01 10.18 -8.04
N ASN A 32 9.72 11.00 -8.81
CA ASN A 32 9.29 12.37 -9.10
C ASN A 32 8.08 12.34 -10.04
N GLU A 33 7.04 13.05 -9.66
CA GLU A 33 5.80 13.22 -10.41
C GLU A 33 5.66 14.68 -10.87
N PRO A 34 4.76 14.98 -11.81
CA PRO A 34 4.47 16.35 -12.20
C PRO A 34 4.04 17.22 -11.01
N ASP A 35 4.21 18.52 -11.15
CA ASP A 35 3.77 19.62 -10.29
C ASP A 35 4.54 19.66 -8.98
N GLY A 36 5.78 19.15 -8.99
CA GLY A 36 6.58 18.99 -7.79
C GLY A 36 5.97 17.97 -6.83
N GLN A 37 5.22 17.00 -7.34
CA GLN A 37 4.69 15.90 -6.55
C GLN A 37 5.67 14.72 -6.55
N TYR A 38 5.44 13.77 -5.64
CA TYR A 38 6.17 12.52 -5.61
C TYR A 38 5.22 11.37 -5.31
N ARG A 39 5.68 10.16 -5.67
CA ARG A 39 5.11 8.90 -5.21
C ARG A 39 6.22 8.04 -4.63
N CYS A 40 5.97 7.42 -3.48
CA CYS A 40 6.81 6.31 -3.02
C CYS A 40 6.24 5.00 -3.53
N GLU A 41 7.07 4.21 -4.23
CA GLU A 41 6.76 2.82 -4.56
C GLU A 41 7.30 1.93 -3.43
N CYS A 42 6.38 1.45 -2.59
CA CYS A 42 6.74 0.66 -1.41
C CYS A 42 7.21 -0.74 -1.78
N LEU A 43 8.20 -1.22 -1.03
CA LEU A 43 8.61 -2.61 -1.03
C LEU A 43 7.46 -3.49 -0.52
N SER A 44 7.44 -4.75 -0.96
CA SER A 44 6.45 -5.73 -0.49
C SER A 44 6.41 -5.81 1.03
N GLY A 45 5.20 -5.69 1.59
CA GLY A 45 4.99 -5.69 3.04
C GLY A 45 5.09 -4.32 3.70
N TYR A 46 5.17 -3.22 2.93
CA TYR A 46 5.11 -1.85 3.46
C TYR A 46 4.05 -1.01 2.75
N GLU A 47 3.48 -0.07 3.49
CA GLU A 47 2.44 0.86 3.05
C GLU A 47 2.65 2.25 3.68
N GLY A 48 1.78 3.19 3.29
CA GLY A 48 1.84 4.58 3.74
C GLY A 48 2.42 5.50 2.67
N ARG A 49 2.28 6.81 2.88
CA ARG A 49 2.74 7.82 1.90
C ARG A 49 4.24 7.72 1.66
N ASN A 50 4.99 7.38 2.71
CA ASN A 50 6.44 7.26 2.72
C ASN A 50 6.91 5.84 3.03
N CYS A 51 6.04 4.85 2.81
CA CYS A 51 6.30 3.43 3.08
C CYS A 51 6.79 3.18 4.52
N GLU A 52 6.26 3.93 5.48
CA GLU A 52 6.70 3.94 6.87
C GLU A 52 6.02 2.86 7.73
N ARG A 53 4.94 2.25 7.23
CA ARG A 53 4.15 1.25 7.94
C ARG A 53 4.40 -0.13 7.37
N GLN A 54 4.68 -1.10 8.23
CA GLN A 54 4.68 -2.50 7.84
C GLN A 54 3.23 -2.99 7.71
N VAL A 55 2.94 -3.68 6.62
CA VAL A 55 1.66 -4.34 6.38
C VAL A 55 1.64 -5.61 7.22
N ASP A 56 0.69 -5.68 8.16
CA ASP A 56 0.36 -6.92 8.84
C ASP A 56 -0.75 -7.63 8.05
N PRO A 57 -0.45 -8.74 7.34
CA PRO A 57 -1.45 -9.44 6.55
C PRO A 57 -2.55 -10.06 7.42
N CYS A 58 -2.35 -10.23 8.72
CA CYS A 58 -3.37 -10.69 9.65
C CYS A 58 -4.46 -9.65 9.92
N LEU A 59 -4.23 -8.35 9.70
CA LEU A 59 -5.27 -7.32 9.88
C LEU A 59 -6.40 -7.45 8.86
N SER A 60 -6.08 -7.94 7.67
CA SER A 60 -7.04 -8.18 6.58
C SER A 60 -7.54 -9.63 6.51
N TYR A 61 -7.04 -10.51 7.37
CA TYR A 61 -7.25 -11.95 7.27
C TYR A 61 -7.91 -12.50 8.53
N ALA A 62 -9.15 -13.00 8.40
CA ALA A 62 -9.93 -13.49 9.52
C ALA A 62 -9.76 -14.99 9.72
N CYS A 63 -9.47 -15.39 10.96
CA CYS A 63 -9.54 -16.78 11.40
C CYS A 63 -10.84 -17.00 12.18
N TYR A 64 -11.60 -18.02 11.81
CA TYR A 64 -12.85 -18.39 12.47
C TYR A 64 -12.62 -19.35 13.64
N ASN A 65 -13.67 -19.58 14.43
CA ASN A 65 -13.71 -20.58 15.49
C ASN A 65 -12.54 -20.49 16.48
N GLU A 66 -12.25 -19.27 16.93
CA GLU A 66 -11.15 -18.96 17.86
C GLU A 66 -9.75 -19.28 17.29
N GLY A 67 -9.64 -19.45 15.97
CA GLY A 67 -8.35 -19.57 15.30
C GLY A 67 -7.49 -18.32 15.47
N VAL A 68 -6.17 -18.51 15.53
CA VAL A 68 -5.20 -17.42 15.69
C VAL A 68 -4.50 -17.17 14.37
N CYS A 69 -4.60 -15.94 13.85
CA CYS A 69 -3.80 -15.55 12.69
C CYS A 69 -2.33 -15.38 13.09
N ILE A 70 -1.45 -15.99 12.32
CA ILE A 70 -0.01 -15.81 12.42
C ILE A 70 0.56 -15.48 11.04
N VAL A 71 1.68 -14.76 11.00
CA VAL A 71 2.40 -14.52 9.76
C VAL A 71 3.46 -15.61 9.59
N GLN A 72 3.40 -16.35 8.48
CA GLN A 72 4.39 -17.35 8.10
C GLN A 72 4.91 -17.02 6.69
N ASN A 73 6.23 -16.82 6.56
CA ASN A 73 6.87 -16.46 5.28
C ASN A 73 6.24 -15.24 4.58
N GLY A 74 5.78 -14.24 5.34
CA GLY A 74 5.14 -13.05 4.81
C GLY A 74 3.71 -13.26 4.30
N GLN A 75 3.09 -14.40 4.61
CA GLN A 75 1.70 -14.72 4.30
C GLN A 75 0.90 -14.94 5.60
N PRO A 76 -0.40 -14.61 5.63
CA PRO A 76 -1.25 -14.92 6.77
C PRO A 76 -1.58 -16.42 6.77
N LEU A 77 -1.52 -17.04 7.95
CA LEU A 77 -1.90 -18.43 8.20
C LEU A 77 -2.73 -18.50 9.48
N CYS A 78 -3.87 -19.19 9.44
CA CYS A 78 -4.61 -19.51 10.65
C CYS A 78 -4.07 -20.76 11.32
N ARG A 79 -3.78 -20.65 12.62
CA ARG A 79 -3.63 -21.80 13.51
C ARG A 79 -5.00 -22.14 14.09
N CYS A 80 -5.57 -23.25 13.64
CA CYS A 80 -6.88 -23.70 14.10
C CYS A 80 -6.84 -24.31 15.49
N THR A 81 -7.93 -24.13 16.21
CA THR A 81 -8.23 -24.80 17.47
C THR A 81 -8.62 -26.26 17.21
N TYR A 82 -8.61 -27.08 18.27
CA TYR A 82 -8.96 -28.50 18.15
C TYR A 82 -10.39 -28.67 17.62
N GLY A 83 -10.58 -29.56 16.65
CA GLY A 83 -11.87 -29.81 16.01
C GLY A 83 -12.20 -28.87 14.85
N TYR A 84 -11.28 -27.98 14.45
CA TYR A 84 -11.44 -27.12 13.28
C TYR A 84 -10.27 -27.22 12.29
N THR A 85 -10.56 -27.02 11.01
CA THR A 85 -9.61 -27.14 9.91
C THR A 85 -9.94 -26.17 8.77
N GLY A 86 -9.11 -26.19 7.72
CA GLY A 86 -9.19 -25.27 6.59
C GLY A 86 -8.24 -24.08 6.71
N HIS A 87 -8.14 -23.29 5.65
CA HIS A 87 -7.23 -22.15 5.57
C HIS A 87 -7.56 -21.04 6.59
N ASP A 88 -8.85 -20.86 6.87
CA ASP A 88 -9.43 -19.87 7.77
C ASP A 88 -10.08 -20.49 9.03
N CYS A 89 -9.90 -21.80 9.25
CA CYS A 89 -10.51 -22.56 10.34
C CYS A 89 -12.05 -22.59 10.33
N SER A 90 -12.69 -22.39 9.18
CA SER A 90 -14.16 -22.39 9.07
C SER A 90 -14.81 -23.78 9.13
N GLN A 91 -14.04 -24.85 8.90
CA GLN A 91 -14.56 -26.21 8.76
C GLN A 91 -14.36 -26.99 10.06
N THR A 92 -15.29 -27.89 10.39
CA THR A 92 -15.13 -28.83 11.50
C THR A 92 -14.30 -30.03 11.06
N GLN A 93 -13.46 -30.52 11.97
CA GLN A 93 -12.71 -31.75 11.80
C GLN A 93 -13.44 -32.85 12.59
N ASP A 94 -14.10 -33.75 11.88
CA ASP A 94 -14.80 -34.92 12.44
C ASP A 94 -13.82 -36.02 12.92
#